data_AF-A0A367KRT7-F1
#
_entry.id   AF-A0A367KRT7-F1
#
_cell.length_a   1.000
_cell.length_b   1.000
_cell.length_c   1.000
_cell.angle_alpha   90.00
_cell.angle_beta   90.00
_cell.angle_gamma   90.00
#
_symmetry.space_group_name_H-M   'P 1'
#
loop_
_entity.id
_entity.type
_entity.pdbx_description
1 polymer ?
#
loop_
_entity_poly.entity_id
_entity_poly.type
_entity_poly.pdbx_seq_one_letter_code
_entity_poly.pdbx_strand_id
1 'polypeptide(L)'
;MADLGFDFPDDDYHQDAVFDEQQQEEEGEDSIESEVVPFADFSTQNDSLLKTMAEEQTIGDELEDELLADENMTPIERVYGFRENDALVNRILLAKELPRALEEITLSEAVEDVLPIMNRLAADNDDTVKETFASELDQALLYFYKV
;
A
#
# COMPACT_ATOMS: atom_id res chain seq x y z
N MET A 1 26.81 21.92 29.28
CA MET A 1 26.46 20.74 28.46
C MET A 1 26.06 19.67 29.46
N ALA A 2 24.78 19.31 29.49
CA ALA A 2 24.27 18.32 30.43
C ALA A 2 24.48 16.93 29.81
N ASP A 3 25.18 16.09 30.58
CA ASP A 3 25.48 14.68 30.31
C ASP A 3 24.20 13.87 30.56
N LEU A 4 23.55 13.44 29.48
CA LEU A 4 22.37 12.57 29.52
C LEU A 4 22.88 11.13 29.42
N GLY A 5 23.19 10.55 30.58
CA GLY A 5 23.60 9.15 30.74
C GLY A 5 22.53 8.18 30.28
N PHE A 6 22.55 7.86 28.99
CA PHE A 6 21.78 6.79 28.39
C PHE A 6 22.62 5.51 28.46
N ASP A 7 22.39 4.75 29.52
CA ASP A 7 23.01 3.44 29.76
C ASP A 7 22.17 2.39 29.03
N PHE A 8 22.62 1.98 27.85
CA PHE A 8 21.99 0.88 27.11
C PHE A 8 22.57 -0.44 27.65
N PRO A 9 21.76 -1.36 28.22
CA PRO A 9 22.26 -2.67 28.57
C PRO A 9 22.61 -3.44 27.29
N ASP A 10 23.84 -3.94 27.24
CA ASP A 10 24.34 -4.89 26.25
C ASP A 10 23.55 -6.21 26.40
N ASP A 11 22.50 -6.39 25.62
CA ASP A 11 21.83 -7.69 25.50
C ASP A 11 22.72 -8.64 24.70
N ASP A 12 23.60 -9.31 25.42
CA ASP A 12 24.36 -10.50 25.03
C ASP A 12 23.38 -11.63 24.68
N TYR A 13 22.97 -11.72 23.41
CA TYR A 13 22.29 -12.92 22.89
C TYR A 13 23.28 -14.08 22.84
N HIS A 14 23.37 -14.80 23.95
CA HIS A 14 24.02 -16.10 24.06
C HIS A 14 23.33 -17.11 23.13
N GLN A 15 24.06 -17.49 22.09
CA GLN A 15 23.76 -18.53 21.13
C GLN A 15 24.07 -19.90 21.75
N ASP A 16 23.05 -20.66 22.16
CA ASP A 16 23.20 -22.07 22.52
C ASP A 16 21.90 -22.85 22.26
N ALA A 17 21.85 -23.54 21.12
CA ALA A 17 20.96 -24.68 20.90
C ALA A 17 21.56 -25.64 19.86
N VAL A 18 22.51 -26.42 20.36
CA VAL A 18 22.84 -27.82 20.03
C VAL A 18 22.03 -28.42 18.87
N PHE A 19 22.65 -28.57 17.70
CA PHE A 19 22.23 -29.54 16.69
C PHE A 19 23.20 -30.71 16.75
N ASP A 20 22.70 -31.85 17.22
CA ASP A 20 23.43 -33.12 17.30
C ASP A 20 23.96 -33.53 15.91
N GLU A 21 25.29 -33.68 15.85
CA GLU A 21 25.99 -34.39 14.79
C GLU A 21 25.66 -35.89 14.85
N GLN A 22 25.13 -36.43 13.76
CA GLN A 22 25.36 -37.83 13.41
C GLN A 22 26.13 -37.88 12.10
N GLN A 23 27.46 -38.00 12.26
CA GLN A 23 28.40 -38.33 11.21
C GLN A 23 28.16 -39.78 10.78
N GLN A 24 27.98 -40.00 9.48
CA GLN A 24 28.33 -41.26 8.83
C GLN A 24 29.33 -40.94 7.72
N GLU A 25 30.56 -41.39 7.96
CA GLU A 25 31.65 -41.46 7.01
C GLU A 25 31.32 -42.50 5.94
N GLU A 26 31.34 -42.12 4.66
CA GLU A 26 31.73 -43.03 3.59
C GLU A 26 32.75 -42.32 2.70
N GLU A 27 34.02 -42.74 2.83
CA GLU A 27 35.08 -42.45 1.90
C GLU A 27 34.80 -43.16 0.57
N GLY A 28 34.63 -42.39 -0.49
CA GLY A 28 34.60 -42.86 -1.87
C GLY A 28 35.31 -41.86 -2.75
N GLU A 29 36.60 -42.09 -2.98
CA GLU A 29 37.34 -41.43 -4.06
C GLU A 29 36.72 -41.88 -5.39
N ASP A 30 35.96 -40.99 -6.04
CA ASP A 30 35.64 -41.18 -7.45
C ASP A 30 35.81 -39.85 -8.19
N SER A 31 36.50 -39.96 -9.32
CA SER A 31 37.00 -38.84 -10.11
C SER A 31 35.83 -38.00 -10.63
N ILE A 32 35.86 -36.69 -10.36
CA ILE A 32 34.88 -35.74 -10.93
C ILE A 32 35.20 -35.58 -12.42
N GLU A 33 34.57 -36.38 -13.27
CA GLU A 33 34.38 -36.00 -14.67
C GLU A 33 33.46 -34.77 -14.68
N SER A 34 33.93 -33.70 -15.31
CA SER A 34 33.20 -32.44 -15.44
C SER A 34 31.98 -32.63 -16.34
N GLU A 35 30.86 -33.05 -15.77
CA GLU A 35 29.57 -32.98 -16.44
C GLU A 35 28.99 -31.58 -16.21
N VAL A 36 28.89 -30.80 -17.29
CA VAL A 36 28.27 -29.47 -17.28
C VAL A 36 26.77 -29.67 -17.08
N VAL A 37 26.32 -29.68 -15.83
CA VAL A 37 24.90 -29.60 -15.51
C VAL A 37 24.37 -28.26 -16.02
N PRO A 38 23.39 -28.24 -16.94
CA PRO A 38 22.77 -26.99 -17.32
C PRO A 38 22.08 -26.43 -16.09
N PHE A 39 22.46 -25.21 -15.73
CA PHE A 39 21.89 -24.43 -14.64
C PHE A 39 20.37 -24.37 -14.86
N ALA A 40 19.62 -25.18 -14.13
CA ALA A 40 18.17 -25.12 -14.18
C ALA A 40 17.75 -23.74 -13.66
N ASP A 41 16.99 -23.08 -14.51
CA ASP A 41 16.60 -21.67 -14.47
C ASP A 41 15.81 -21.37 -13.18
N PHE A 42 16.47 -20.83 -12.15
CA PHE A 42 15.80 -20.29 -10.97
C PHE A 42 15.13 -18.93 -11.27
N SER A 43 15.29 -18.39 -12.49
CA SER A 43 14.74 -17.10 -12.90
C SER A 43 13.23 -17.15 -13.16
N THR A 44 12.67 -18.32 -13.52
CA THR A 44 11.30 -18.42 -14.03
C THR A 44 10.21 -18.28 -12.97
N GLN A 45 10.52 -18.54 -11.69
CA GLN A 45 9.53 -18.41 -10.60
C GLN A 45 9.28 -16.94 -10.22
N ASN A 46 10.29 -16.09 -10.28
CA ASN A 46 10.18 -14.68 -9.93
C ASN A 46 9.35 -13.90 -10.96
N ASP A 47 9.49 -14.24 -12.25
CA ASP A 47 8.69 -13.62 -13.32
C ASP A 47 7.20 -13.94 -13.20
N SER A 48 6.86 -15.16 -12.77
CA SER A 48 5.46 -15.53 -12.55
C SER A 48 4.84 -14.79 -11.36
N LEU A 49 5.60 -14.58 -10.27
CA LEU A 49 5.12 -13.85 -9.09
C LEU A 49 4.96 -12.35 -9.37
N LEU A 50 5.94 -11.74 -10.04
CA LEU A 50 5.90 -10.33 -10.44
C LEU A 50 4.72 -10.07 -11.40
N LYS A 51 4.47 -11.01 -12.31
CA LYS A 51 3.35 -10.97 -13.24
C LYS A 51 1.99 -11.07 -12.52
N THR A 52 1.84 -11.97 -11.56
CA THR A 52 0.59 -12.07 -10.78
C THR A 52 0.33 -10.82 -9.94
N MET A 53 1.35 -10.22 -9.31
CA MET A 53 1.20 -8.97 -8.56
C MET A 53 0.84 -7.79 -9.46
N ALA A 54 1.46 -7.68 -10.63
CA ALA A 54 1.13 -6.66 -11.61
C ALA A 54 -0.31 -6.83 -12.14
N GLU A 55 -0.73 -8.06 -12.42
CA GLU A 55 -2.09 -8.37 -12.89
C GLU A 55 -3.16 -8.04 -11.82
N GLU A 56 -2.94 -8.39 -10.55
CA GLU A 56 -3.87 -8.03 -9.46
C GLU A 56 -4.02 -6.52 -9.28
N GLN A 57 -2.91 -5.78 -9.37
CA GLN A 57 -2.91 -4.32 -9.24
C GLN A 57 -3.65 -3.66 -10.41
N THR A 58 -3.43 -4.15 -11.64
CA THR A 58 -4.15 -3.65 -12.83
C THR A 58 -5.66 -3.90 -12.77
N ILE A 59 -6.09 -5.05 -12.23
CA ILE A 59 -7.52 -5.36 -12.09
C ILE A 59 -8.19 -4.42 -11.07
N GLY A 60 -7.48 -4.08 -9.98
CA GLY A 60 -7.95 -3.11 -9.00
C GLY A 60 -8.16 -1.72 -9.59
N ASP A 61 -7.17 -1.25 -10.36
CA ASP A 61 -7.21 0.07 -11.00
C ASP A 61 -8.31 0.14 -12.10
N GLU A 62 -8.48 -0.90 -12.91
CA GLU A 62 -9.52 -0.95 -13.95
C GLU A 62 -10.94 -0.92 -13.38
N LEU A 63 -11.19 -1.66 -12.29
CA LEU A 63 -12.50 -1.69 -11.62
C LEU A 63 -12.80 -0.37 -10.92
N GLU A 64 -11.78 0.27 -10.36
CA GLU A 64 -11.91 1.59 -9.76
C GLU A 64 -12.29 2.64 -10.81
N ASP A 65 -11.57 2.67 -11.94
CA ASP A 65 -11.87 3.57 -13.04
C ASP A 65 -13.30 3.36 -13.55
N GLU A 66 -13.77 2.11 -13.65
CA GLU A 66 -15.17 1.82 -14.02
C GLU A 66 -16.18 2.39 -13.02
N LEU A 67 -15.92 2.26 -11.72
CA LEU A 67 -16.79 2.80 -10.66
C LEU A 67 -16.79 4.34 -10.62
N LEU A 68 -15.68 4.97 -10.99
CA LEU A 68 -15.56 6.43 -11.07
C LEU A 68 -16.04 6.99 -12.42
N ALA A 69 -16.13 6.16 -13.46
CA ALA A 69 -16.56 6.54 -14.80
C ALA A 69 -18.08 6.48 -15.04
N ASP A 70 -18.90 6.26 -14.01
CA ASP A 70 -20.36 6.35 -14.17
C ASP A 70 -20.77 7.76 -14.62
N GLU A 71 -20.99 7.89 -15.94
CA GLU A 71 -21.36 9.15 -16.61
C GLU A 71 -22.70 9.71 -16.12
N ASN A 72 -23.51 8.92 -15.40
CA ASN A 72 -24.81 9.35 -14.90
C ASN A 72 -24.74 10.09 -13.57
N MET A 73 -23.58 10.12 -12.91
CA MET A 73 -23.37 10.86 -11.66
C MET A 73 -22.26 11.88 -11.81
N THR A 74 -22.45 13.05 -11.20
CA THR A 74 -21.37 14.03 -11.08
C THR A 74 -20.41 13.63 -9.96
N PRO A 75 -19.14 14.08 -9.98
CA PRO A 75 -18.19 13.92 -8.89
C PRO A 75 -18.77 14.20 -7.49
N ILE A 76 -19.53 15.29 -7.31
CA ILE A 76 -20.13 15.59 -5.99
C ILE A 76 -21.24 14.58 -5.61
N GLU A 77 -22.04 14.11 -6.56
CA GLU A 77 -23.04 13.07 -6.31
C GLU A 77 -22.37 11.75 -5.91
N ARG A 78 -21.25 11.39 -6.53
CA ARG A 78 -20.43 10.23 -6.14
C ARG A 78 -19.88 10.38 -4.72
N VAL A 79 -19.32 11.54 -4.36
CA VAL A 79 -18.86 11.82 -2.99
C VAL A 79 -19.98 11.59 -1.97
N TYR A 80 -21.18 12.12 -2.22
CA TYR A 80 -22.31 11.87 -1.32
C TYR A 80 -22.75 10.41 -1.30
N GLY A 81 -22.72 9.71 -2.44
CA GLY A 81 -23.04 8.27 -2.51
C GLY A 81 -22.07 7.41 -1.70
N PHE A 82 -20.76 7.64 -1.84
CA PHE A 82 -19.73 6.87 -1.13
C PHE A 82 -19.71 7.14 0.37
N ARG A 83 -20.01 8.38 0.80
CA ARG A 83 -20.01 8.78 2.22
C ARG A 83 -21.01 7.98 3.06
N GLU A 84 -22.12 7.53 2.47
CA GLU A 84 -23.22 6.87 3.18
C GLU A 84 -22.95 5.38 3.47
N ASN A 85 -21.90 4.77 2.90
CA ASN A 85 -21.57 3.37 3.11
C ASN A 85 -20.09 3.18 3.44
N ASP A 86 -19.83 2.64 4.64
CA ASP A 86 -18.51 2.48 5.24
C ASP A 86 -17.67 1.31 4.69
N ALA A 87 -18.09 0.65 3.62
CA ALA A 87 -17.27 -0.34 2.93
C ALA A 87 -15.90 0.24 2.54
N LEU A 88 -14.82 -0.54 2.70
CA LEU A 88 -13.44 -0.09 2.42
C LEU A 88 -13.33 0.55 1.03
N VAL A 89 -13.87 -0.10 0.01
CA VAL A 89 -13.87 0.38 -1.38
C VAL A 89 -14.49 1.78 -1.48
N ASN A 90 -15.62 2.03 -0.84
CA ASN A 90 -16.24 3.35 -0.88
C ASN A 90 -15.40 4.42 -0.20
N ARG A 91 -14.70 4.10 0.89
CA ARG A 91 -13.82 5.07 1.56
C ARG A 91 -12.59 5.41 0.70
N ILE A 92 -12.07 4.43 -0.04
CA ILE A 92 -11.01 4.62 -1.05
C ILE A 92 -11.53 5.50 -2.19
N LEU A 93 -12.69 5.16 -2.78
CA LEU A 93 -13.31 5.94 -3.85
C LEU A 93 -13.67 7.36 -3.42
N LEU A 94 -14.14 7.54 -2.18
CA LEU A 94 -14.42 8.84 -1.57
C LEU A 94 -13.17 9.70 -1.48
N ALA A 95 -12.03 9.12 -1.11
CA ALA A 95 -10.75 9.83 -1.08
C ALA A 95 -10.30 10.28 -2.46
N LYS A 96 -10.48 9.43 -3.49
CA LYS A 96 -10.09 9.71 -4.88
C LYS A 96 -10.96 10.74 -5.58
N GLU A 97 -12.25 10.76 -5.27
CA GLU A 97 -13.20 11.62 -5.98
C GLU A 97 -13.30 13.03 -5.39
N LEU A 98 -12.86 13.22 -4.16
CA LEU A 98 -12.92 14.48 -3.42
C LEU A 98 -12.31 15.68 -4.16
N PRO A 99 -11.10 15.60 -4.74
CA PRO A 99 -10.51 16.73 -5.45
C PRO A 99 -11.34 17.19 -6.66
N ARG A 100 -11.95 16.24 -7.38
CA ARG A 100 -12.81 16.53 -8.54
C ARG A 100 -14.11 17.19 -8.10
N ALA A 101 -14.71 16.70 -7.02
CA ALA A 101 -15.95 17.24 -6.47
C ALA A 101 -15.80 18.69 -5.96
N LEU A 102 -14.61 19.07 -5.47
CA LEU A 102 -14.34 20.44 -5.04
C LEU A 102 -14.54 21.48 -6.17
N GLU A 103 -14.28 21.11 -7.42
CA GLU A 103 -14.46 22.02 -8.57
C GLU A 103 -15.93 22.32 -8.88
N GLU A 104 -16.88 21.53 -8.37
CA GLU A 104 -18.31 21.64 -8.63
C GLU A 104 -19.09 22.43 -7.58
N ILE A 105 -18.45 22.74 -6.45
CA ILE A 105 -19.10 23.35 -5.28
C ILE A 105 -18.50 24.71 -4.91
N THR A 106 -19.27 25.48 -4.15
CA THR A 106 -18.82 26.76 -3.61
C THR A 106 -17.84 26.57 -2.45
N LEU A 107 -17.06 27.62 -2.14
CA LEU A 107 -16.18 27.60 -0.98
C LEU A 107 -16.93 27.33 0.33
N SER A 108 -18.16 27.84 0.48
CA SER A 108 -18.97 27.61 1.68
C SER A 108 -19.30 26.13 1.84
N GLU A 109 -19.77 25.49 0.76
CA GLU A 109 -20.08 24.06 0.72
C GLU A 109 -18.81 23.23 0.95
N ALA A 110 -17.68 23.60 0.36
CA ALA A 110 -16.41 22.90 0.60
C ALA A 110 -15.98 22.95 2.09
N VAL A 111 -16.18 24.09 2.76
CA VAL A 111 -15.86 24.23 4.18
C VAL A 111 -16.84 23.45 5.06
N GLU A 112 -18.12 23.46 4.73
CA GLU A 112 -19.19 22.83 5.53
C GLU A 112 -19.25 21.31 5.34
N ASP A 113 -19.13 20.83 4.10
CA ASP A 113 -19.34 19.42 3.74
C ASP A 113 -18.04 18.65 3.53
N VAL A 114 -17.04 19.25 2.86
CA VAL A 114 -15.83 18.52 2.45
C VAL A 114 -14.77 18.46 3.56
N LEU A 115 -14.50 19.55 4.28
CA LEU A 115 -13.50 19.53 5.36
C LEU A 115 -13.76 18.46 6.44
N PRO A 116 -15.02 18.23 6.89
CA PRO A 116 -15.32 17.13 7.80
C PRO A 116 -14.99 15.75 7.21
N ILE A 117 -15.22 15.55 5.91
CA ILE A 117 -14.91 14.31 5.20
C ILE A 117 -13.39 14.13 5.13
N MET A 118 -12.64 15.17 4.77
CA MET A 118 -11.17 15.14 4.74
C MET A 118 -10.60 14.75 6.11
N ASN A 119 -11.11 15.34 7.19
CA ASN A 119 -10.69 14.99 8.55
C ASN A 119 -10.99 13.53 8.90
N ARG A 120 -12.15 13.01 8.44
CA ARG A 120 -12.52 11.60 8.62
C ARG A 120 -11.56 10.66 7.88
N LEU A 121 -11.22 10.96 6.63
CA LEU A 121 -10.31 10.15 5.81
C LEU A 121 -8.87 10.18 6.35
N ALA A 122 -8.41 11.35 6.80
CA ALA A 122 -7.09 11.49 7.41
C ALA A 122 -6.93 10.67 8.72
N ALA A 123 -8.04 10.46 9.43
CA ALA A 123 -8.10 9.71 10.67
C ALA A 123 -8.67 8.28 10.50
N ASP A 124 -8.72 7.76 9.27
CA ASP A 124 -9.25 6.42 9.02
C ASP A 124 -8.42 5.34 9.73
N ASN A 125 -9.07 4.25 10.11
CA ASN A 125 -8.41 3.12 10.80
C ASN A 125 -7.60 2.27 9.81
N ASP A 126 -7.93 2.34 8.53
CA ASP A 126 -7.28 1.57 7.47
C ASP A 126 -6.16 2.41 6.82
N ASP A 127 -4.94 1.86 6.78
CA ASP A 127 -3.78 2.56 6.24
C ASP A 127 -3.92 2.80 4.73
N THR A 128 -4.57 1.90 3.98
CA THR A 128 -4.78 2.07 2.54
C THR A 128 -5.68 3.28 2.24
N VAL A 129 -6.70 3.54 3.08
CA VAL A 129 -7.54 4.74 2.94
C VAL A 129 -6.73 6.01 3.20
N LYS A 130 -5.90 6.02 4.26
CA LYS A 130 -5.07 7.18 4.59
C LYS A 130 -4.02 7.45 3.52
N GLU A 131 -3.37 6.41 2.99
CA GLU A 131 -2.39 6.51 1.91
C GLU A 131 -3.04 7.04 0.62
N THR A 132 -4.22 6.52 0.27
CA THR A 132 -5.00 7.01 -0.88
C THR A 132 -5.38 8.48 -0.69
N PHE A 133 -5.89 8.87 0.49
CA PHE A 133 -6.22 10.26 0.72
C PHE A 133 -5.00 11.17 0.70
N ALA A 134 -3.85 10.70 1.20
CA ALA A 134 -2.60 11.44 1.16
C ALA A 134 -2.10 11.68 -0.28
N SER A 135 -2.34 10.76 -1.22
CA SER A 135 -1.97 10.96 -2.63
C SER A 135 -2.78 12.05 -3.33
N GLU A 136 -3.99 12.32 -2.85
CA GLU A 136 -4.91 13.32 -3.42
C GLU A 136 -4.91 14.67 -2.66
N LEU A 137 -4.24 14.72 -1.51
CA LEU A 137 -4.31 15.85 -0.59
C LEU A 137 -3.77 17.14 -1.21
N ASP A 138 -2.76 17.06 -2.08
CA ASP A 138 -2.17 18.23 -2.74
C ASP A 138 -3.18 18.94 -3.65
N GLN A 139 -3.97 18.18 -4.42
CA GLN A 139 -5.02 18.71 -5.29
C GLN A 139 -6.14 19.34 -4.45
N ALA A 140 -6.57 18.66 -3.37
CA ALA A 140 -7.58 19.19 -2.48
C ALA A 140 -7.13 20.49 -1.78
N LEU A 141 -5.89 20.56 -1.28
CA LEU A 141 -5.34 21.78 -0.66
C LEU A 141 -5.17 22.92 -1.67
N LEU A 142 -4.78 22.61 -2.90
CA LEU A 142 -4.61 23.60 -3.95
C LEU A 142 -5.93 24.31 -4.28
N TYR A 143 -7.07 23.64 -4.20
CA TYR A 143 -8.39 24.26 -4.33
C TYR A 143 -8.55 25.41 -3.32
N PHE A 144 -8.37 25.14 -2.02
CA PHE A 144 -8.53 26.15 -0.97
C PHE A 144 -7.51 27.29 -1.04
N TYR A 145 -6.36 27.06 -1.68
CA TYR A 145 -5.36 28.10 -1.88
C TYR A 145 -5.66 29.01 -3.09
N LYS A 146 -6.32 28.47 -4.13
CA LYS A 146 -6.64 29.22 -5.37
C LYS A 146 -7.84 30.16 -5.20
N VAL A 147 -8.79 29.81 -4.32
CA VAL A 147 -10.01 30.58 -4.07
C VAL A 147 -9.70 31.81 -3.23
#